data_AF-X1MTV5-F1
#
_entry.id   AF-X1MTV5-F1
#
_cell.length_a   1.000
_cell.length_b   1.000
_cell.length_c   1.000
_cell.angle_alpha   90.00
_cell.angle_beta   90.00
_cell.angle_gamma   90.00
#
_symmetry.space_group_name_H-M   'P 1'
#
loop_
_entity.id
_entity.type
_entity.pdbx_description
1 polymer ?
#
loop_
_entity_poly.entity_id
_entity_poly.type
_entity_poly.pdbx_seq_one_letter_code
_entity_poly.pdbx_strand_id
1 'polypeptide(L)'
;MMEFEEPGTEFEFEKAKSRGIMEKIRIATLFLVFLLAIAFIIKNRFDFNFLKPLRTPMKTECVQAIKFDSSTSEGAQLANAHAVVNANMPHFKNIEGFSRAYVQSRSREASGKRYPEIELEFKDVTTISSEIPEVICGFKISVIFK
;
A
#
# COMPACT_ATOMS: atom_id res chain seq x y z
N MET A 1 9.32 90.06 -10.15
CA MET A 1 9.84 88.85 -9.48
C MET A 1 9.13 87.68 -10.13
N MET A 2 9.88 86.81 -10.82
CA MET A 2 9.30 85.60 -11.40
C MET A 2 9.25 84.56 -10.30
N GLU A 3 8.04 84.08 -9.97
CA GLU A 3 7.85 82.93 -9.10
C GLU A 3 8.20 81.68 -9.90
N PHE A 4 9.21 80.96 -9.44
CA PHE A 4 9.56 79.63 -9.92
C PHE A 4 8.56 78.64 -9.31
N GLU A 5 7.68 78.07 -10.12
CA GLU A 5 6.97 76.83 -9.77
C GLU A 5 7.94 75.65 -9.97
N GLU A 6 8.37 75.02 -8.87
CA GLU A 6 9.08 73.75 -8.91
C GLU A 6 8.07 72.62 -9.20
N PRO A 7 8.30 71.76 -10.20
CA PRO A 7 7.38 70.67 -10.49
C PRO A 7 7.46 69.62 -9.38
N GLY A 8 6.34 69.44 -8.67
CA GLY A 8 6.11 68.33 -7.76
C GLY A 8 6.38 67.01 -8.47
N THR A 9 7.46 66.34 -8.07
CA THR A 9 7.73 64.96 -8.43
C THR A 9 7.78 64.14 -7.16
N GLU A 10 6.63 64.06 -6.49
CA GLU A 10 6.38 62.96 -5.57
C GLU A 10 6.23 61.70 -6.41
N PHE A 11 7.32 60.93 -6.50
CA PHE A 11 7.23 59.52 -6.85
C PHE A 11 6.41 58.85 -5.75
N GLU A 12 5.09 58.81 -5.92
CA GLU A 12 4.23 57.89 -5.19
C GLU A 12 4.61 56.48 -5.63
N PHE A 13 5.58 55.89 -4.93
CA PHE A 13 5.68 54.45 -4.84
C PHE A 13 4.30 53.98 -4.38
N GLU A 14 3.58 53.28 -5.27
CA GLU A 14 2.33 52.60 -4.97
C GLU A 14 2.43 52.03 -3.56
N LYS A 15 1.71 52.66 -2.62
CA LYS A 15 1.58 52.17 -1.25
C LYS A 15 1.16 50.73 -1.38
N ALA A 16 2.09 49.81 -1.11
CA ALA A 16 1.79 48.42 -0.89
C ALA A 16 0.72 48.41 0.21
N LYS A 17 -0.53 48.25 -0.21
CA LYS A 17 -1.72 48.37 0.63
C LYS A 17 -1.46 47.47 1.83
N SER A 18 -1.20 48.09 2.98
CA SER A 18 -0.76 47.37 4.17
C SER A 18 -1.94 46.49 4.61
N ARG A 19 -1.94 45.25 4.13
CA ARG A 19 -2.93 44.25 4.53
C ARG A 19 -2.93 44.22 6.05
N GLY A 20 -4.11 44.40 6.63
CA GLY A 20 -4.27 44.47 8.07
C GLY A 20 -3.63 43.26 8.74
N ILE A 21 -3.14 43.44 9.97
CA ILE A 21 -2.49 42.36 10.74
C ILE A 21 -3.37 41.09 10.75
N MET A 22 -4.70 41.27 10.80
CA MET A 22 -5.69 40.21 10.75
C MET A 22 -5.71 39.43 9.42
N GLU A 23 -5.51 40.08 8.28
CA GLU A 23 -5.39 39.41 6.97
C GLU A 23 -4.08 38.63 6.88
N LYS A 24 -2.98 39.17 7.41
CA LYS A 24 -1.68 38.46 7.47
C LYS A 24 -1.78 37.18 8.28
N ILE A 25 -2.46 37.22 9.43
CA ILE A 25 -2.71 36.04 10.28
C ILE A 25 -3.58 35.03 9.54
N ARG A 26 -4.62 35.47 8.83
CA ARG A 26 -5.50 34.58 8.04
C ARG A 26 -4.76 33.87 6.91
N ILE A 27 -3.88 34.59 6.21
CA ILE A 27 -3.04 33.99 5.17
C ILE A 27 -2.04 33.01 5.77
N ALA A 28 -1.40 33.36 6.89
CA ALA A 28 -0.44 32.49 7.58
C ALA A 28 -1.10 31.20 8.08
N THR A 29 -2.31 31.27 8.63
CA THR A 29 -3.07 30.09 9.06
C THR A 29 -3.50 29.21 7.89
N LEU A 30 -3.97 29.78 6.78
CA LEU A 30 -4.27 29.01 5.56
C LEU A 30 -3.02 28.32 5.01
N PHE A 31 -1.88 29.00 5.02
CA PHE A 31 -0.61 28.44 4.57
C PHE A 31 -0.15 27.28 5.48
N LEU A 32 -0.32 27.42 6.80
CA LEU A 32 -0.02 26.36 7.76
C LEU A 32 -0.89 25.12 7.53
N VAL A 33 -2.20 25.30 7.34
CA VAL A 33 -3.14 24.20 7.06
C VAL A 33 -2.78 23.50 5.75
N PHE A 34 -2.41 24.25 4.73
CA PHE A 34 -1.95 23.70 3.45
C PHE A 34 -0.68 22.85 3.60
N LEU A 35 0.30 23.33 4.37
CA LEU A 35 1.51 22.56 4.66
C LEU A 35 1.22 21.28 5.45
N LEU A 36 0.31 21.32 6.41
CA LEU A 36 -0.12 20.14 7.16
C LEU A 36 -0.80 19.11 6.25
N ALA A 37 -1.63 19.55 5.31
CA ALA A 37 -2.24 18.68 4.32
C ALA A 37 -1.18 18.00 3.43
N ILE A 38 -0.18 18.75 2.94
CA ILE A 38 0.93 18.18 2.16
C ILE A 38 1.76 17.19 2.99
N ALA A 39 2.13 17.56 4.23
CA ALA A 39 2.88 16.68 5.11
C ALA A 39 2.12 15.38 5.40
N PHE A 40 0.80 15.47 5.56
CA PHE A 40 -0.08 14.33 5.73
C PHE A 40 -0.11 13.43 4.48
N ILE A 41 -0.15 14.01 3.28
CA ILE A 41 -0.09 13.27 2.00
C ILE A 41 1.24 12.55 1.84
N ILE A 42 2.36 13.22 2.11
CA ILE A 42 3.70 12.64 2.01
C ILE A 42 3.88 11.52 3.04
N LYS A 43 3.45 11.74 4.29
CA LYS A 43 3.52 10.72 5.36
C LYS A 43 2.74 9.46 4.98
N ASN A 44 1.60 9.61 4.31
CA ASN A 44 0.79 8.51 3.81
C ASN A 44 1.24 7.99 2.43
N ARG A 45 2.42 8.38 1.93
CA ARG A 45 2.95 7.97 0.62
C ARG A 45 1.96 8.15 -0.54
N PHE A 46 1.20 9.25 -0.54
CA PHE A 46 0.16 9.52 -1.54
C PHE A 46 -0.96 8.48 -1.59
N ASP A 47 -1.09 7.64 -0.55
CA ASP A 47 -2.16 6.66 -0.47
C ASP A 47 -3.41 7.31 0.13
N PHE A 48 -4.29 7.81 -0.75
CA PHE A 48 -5.57 8.44 -0.40
C PHE A 48 -6.68 7.42 -0.13
N ASN A 49 -6.35 6.23 0.39
CA ASN A 49 -7.30 5.15 0.71
C ASN A 49 -8.16 5.44 1.97
N PHE A 50 -8.68 6.66 2.14
CA PHE A 50 -9.51 7.07 3.30
C PHE A 50 -10.89 6.40 3.40
N LEU A 51 -11.37 5.80 2.30
CA LEU A 51 -12.72 5.23 2.19
C LEU A 51 -12.74 3.72 1.97
N LYS A 52 -11.59 3.05 1.91
CA LYS A 52 -11.59 1.59 1.97
C LYS A 52 -11.77 1.19 3.44
N PRO A 53 -12.69 0.27 3.77
CA PRO A 53 -12.72 -0.30 5.11
C PRO A 53 -11.32 -0.79 5.43
N LEU A 54 -10.86 -0.52 6.65
CA LEU A 54 -9.58 -0.95 7.18
C LEU A 54 -9.58 -2.50 7.21
N ARG A 55 -9.39 -3.12 6.05
CA ARG A 55 -9.39 -4.57 5.84
C ARG A 55 -8.09 -5.06 6.45
N THR A 56 -8.23 -5.78 7.56
CA THR A 56 -7.09 -6.33 8.28
C THR A 56 -6.40 -7.33 7.36
N PRO A 57 -5.07 -7.24 7.19
CA PRO A 57 -4.36 -8.24 6.42
C PRO A 57 -4.62 -9.61 7.04
N MET A 58 -4.87 -10.61 6.20
CA MET A 58 -5.12 -11.98 6.62
C MET A 58 -4.02 -12.40 7.61
N LYS A 59 -4.39 -12.76 8.84
CA LYS A 59 -3.43 -13.30 9.81
C LYS A 59 -2.96 -14.64 9.27
N THR A 60 -1.67 -14.74 8.99
CA THR A 60 -1.05 -15.97 8.53
C THR A 60 -0.32 -16.62 9.69
N GLU A 61 -0.54 -17.92 9.86
CA GLU A 61 0.17 -18.71 10.85
C GLU A 61 1.40 -19.34 10.20
N CYS A 62 2.57 -18.82 10.57
CA CYS A 62 3.87 -19.37 10.18
C CYS A 62 4.60 -19.89 11.41
N VAL A 63 4.52 -21.19 11.65
CA VAL A 63 5.40 -21.84 12.63
C VAL A 63 6.82 -21.86 12.06
N GLN A 64 7.85 -21.53 12.87
CA GLN A 64 9.23 -21.43 12.37
C GLN A 64 9.74 -22.69 11.67
N ALA A 65 9.23 -23.87 12.05
CA ALA A 65 9.56 -25.16 11.43
C ALA A 65 8.95 -25.36 10.04
N ILE A 66 7.99 -24.52 9.61
CA ILE A 66 7.18 -24.69 8.41
C ILE A 66 7.35 -23.46 7.52
N LYS A 67 8.59 -23.20 7.12
CA LYS A 67 8.95 -22.10 6.21
C LYS A 67 9.64 -22.65 4.97
N PHE A 68 9.60 -21.87 3.89
CA PHE A 68 10.38 -22.17 2.71
C PHE A 68 11.88 -22.07 3.03
N ASP A 69 12.62 -23.14 2.73
CA ASP A 69 14.07 -23.19 2.89
C ASP A 69 14.70 -23.87 1.66
N SER A 70 15.42 -23.10 0.87
CA SER A 70 16.09 -23.55 -0.35
C SER A 70 17.18 -24.62 -0.13
N SER A 71 17.65 -24.81 1.11
CA SER A 71 18.65 -25.81 1.48
C SER A 71 18.04 -27.20 1.74
N THR A 72 16.72 -27.27 1.96
CA THR A 72 16.01 -28.54 2.20
C THR A 72 15.65 -29.26 0.91
N SER A 73 15.41 -30.57 0.98
CA SER A 73 15.03 -31.39 -0.18
C SER A 73 13.66 -30.99 -0.74
N GLU A 74 13.43 -31.23 -2.03
CA GLU A 74 12.14 -30.95 -2.70
C GLU A 74 10.96 -31.61 -1.97
N GLY A 75 11.12 -32.86 -1.52
CA GLY A 75 10.09 -33.56 -0.74
C GLY A 75 9.80 -32.92 0.62
N ALA A 76 10.83 -32.42 1.31
CA ALA A 76 10.65 -31.70 2.57
C ALA A 76 9.96 -30.34 2.35
N GLN A 77 10.34 -29.62 1.29
CA GLN A 77 9.66 -28.35 0.92
C GLN A 77 8.19 -28.58 0.58
N LEU A 78 7.86 -29.66 -0.14
CA LEU A 78 6.49 -30.03 -0.47
C LEU A 78 5.68 -30.34 0.81
N ALA A 79 6.23 -31.13 1.72
CA ALA A 79 5.61 -31.42 3.01
C ALA A 79 5.36 -30.14 3.84
N ASN A 80 6.34 -29.23 3.86
CA ASN A 80 6.21 -27.94 4.52
C ASN A 80 5.11 -27.09 3.87
N ALA A 81 5.03 -27.01 2.55
CA ALA A 81 3.97 -26.30 1.85
C ALA A 81 2.58 -26.85 2.20
N HIS A 82 2.41 -28.18 2.27
CA HIS A 82 1.16 -28.79 2.72
C HIS A 82 0.82 -28.43 4.17
N ALA A 83 1.80 -28.42 5.06
CA ALA A 83 1.61 -28.03 6.45
C ALA A 83 1.24 -26.54 6.58
N VAL A 84 1.81 -25.64 5.77
CA VAL A 84 1.39 -24.23 5.69
C VAL A 84 -0.08 -24.12 5.26
N VAL A 85 -0.47 -24.84 4.22
CA VAL A 85 -1.87 -24.84 3.73
C VAL A 85 -2.82 -25.31 4.82
N ASN A 86 -2.48 -26.39 5.53
CA ASN A 86 -3.32 -26.93 6.60
C ASN A 86 -3.45 -25.96 7.78
N ALA A 87 -2.36 -25.33 8.20
CA ALA A 87 -2.38 -24.35 9.28
C ALA A 87 -3.23 -23.11 8.94
N ASN A 88 -3.18 -22.67 7.68
CA ASN A 88 -3.88 -21.48 7.21
C ASN A 88 -5.28 -21.76 6.64
N MET A 89 -5.70 -23.03 6.57
CA MET A 89 -7.01 -23.44 6.03
C MET A 89 -8.20 -22.76 6.74
N PRO A 90 -8.23 -22.57 8.07
CA PRO A 90 -9.31 -21.85 8.74
C PRO A 90 -9.42 -20.41 8.25
N HIS A 91 -8.29 -19.77 7.94
CA HIS A 91 -8.27 -18.41 7.41
C HIS A 91 -8.72 -18.35 5.95
N PHE A 92 -8.27 -19.29 5.10
CA PHE A 92 -8.69 -19.34 3.69
C PHE A 92 -10.20 -19.55 3.55
N LYS A 93 -10.80 -20.39 4.38
CA LYS A 93 -12.26 -20.65 4.39
C LYS A 93 -13.12 -19.44 4.71
N ASN A 94 -12.55 -18.42 5.37
CA ASN A 94 -13.25 -17.19 5.68
C ASN A 94 -13.22 -16.18 4.52
N ILE A 95 -12.47 -16.45 3.46
CA ILE A 95 -12.39 -15.60 2.28
C ILE A 95 -13.61 -15.90 1.40
N GLU A 96 -14.33 -14.85 1.03
CA GLU A 96 -15.48 -14.96 0.14
C GLU A 96 -15.07 -15.59 -1.20
N GLY A 97 -15.89 -16.52 -1.70
CA GLY A 97 -15.63 -17.21 -2.96
C GLY A 97 -14.54 -18.29 -2.92
N PHE A 98 -13.89 -18.53 -1.77
CA PHE A 98 -12.89 -19.60 -1.64
C PHE A 98 -13.50 -20.98 -1.91
N SER A 99 -12.88 -21.72 -2.81
CA SER A 99 -13.26 -23.08 -3.18
C SER A 99 -12.38 -24.10 -2.48
N ARG A 100 -11.07 -24.03 -2.72
CA ARG A 100 -10.09 -25.00 -2.23
C ARG A 100 -8.67 -24.45 -2.29
N ALA A 101 -7.78 -25.02 -1.47
CA ALA A 101 -6.35 -24.74 -1.49
C ALA A 101 -5.60 -26.05 -1.73
N TYR A 102 -4.56 -26.02 -2.56
CA TYR A 102 -3.70 -27.16 -2.82
C TYR A 102 -2.27 -26.71 -3.12
N VAL A 103 -1.34 -27.66 -3.10
CA VAL A 103 0.07 -27.41 -3.40
C VAL A 103 0.37 -28.00 -4.76
N GLN A 104 0.99 -27.21 -5.64
CA GLN A 104 1.44 -27.66 -6.95
C GLN A 104 2.96 -27.47 -7.06
N SER A 105 3.64 -28.46 -7.65
CA SER A 105 5.07 -28.36 -7.92
C SER A 105 5.29 -27.74 -9.29
N ARG A 106 5.80 -26.51 -9.35
CA ARG A 106 6.11 -25.82 -10.61
C ARG A 106 7.61 -25.78 -10.89
N SER A 107 7.97 -26.01 -12.15
CA SER A 107 9.35 -25.82 -12.61
C SER A 107 9.63 -24.35 -12.81
N ARG A 108 10.76 -23.84 -12.29
CA ARG A 108 11.26 -22.54 -12.71
C ARG A 108 11.96 -22.71 -14.05
N GLU A 109 11.44 -22.05 -15.08
CA GLU A 109 11.87 -22.15 -16.49
C GLU A 109 13.39 -22.00 -16.68
N ALA A 110 14.07 -21.26 -15.81
CA ALA A 110 15.51 -21.01 -15.89
C ALA A 110 16.41 -22.05 -15.20
N SER A 111 15.92 -22.85 -14.25
CA SER A 111 16.78 -23.73 -13.43
C SER A 111 16.43 -25.21 -13.49
N GLY A 112 15.29 -25.58 -14.06
CA GLY A 112 14.77 -26.96 -14.04
C GLY A 112 14.43 -27.48 -12.64
N LYS A 113 14.69 -26.70 -11.58
CA LYS A 113 14.31 -27.02 -10.21
C LYS A 113 12.81 -26.79 -10.05
N ARG A 114 12.18 -27.76 -9.42
CA ARG A 114 10.78 -27.72 -9.03
C ARG A 114 10.66 -27.09 -7.66
N TYR A 115 9.67 -26.21 -7.52
CA TYR A 115 9.35 -25.54 -6.27
C TYR A 115 7.87 -25.69 -5.98
N PRO A 116 7.49 -25.97 -4.73
CA PRO A 116 6.09 -25.99 -4.33
C PRO A 116 5.52 -24.57 -4.34
N GLU A 117 4.36 -24.43 -4.96
CA GLU A 117 3.54 -23.23 -5.03
C GLU A 117 2.16 -23.55 -4.45
N ILE A 118 1.65 -22.64 -3.61
CA ILE A 118 0.33 -22.80 -2.99
C ILE A 118 -0.70 -22.18 -3.94
N GLU A 119 -1.66 -22.98 -4.38
CA GLU A 119 -2.73 -22.53 -5.27
C GLU A 119 -4.04 -22.41 -4.49
N LEU A 120 -4.62 -21.21 -4.52
CA LEU A 120 -5.94 -20.93 -3.95
C LEU A 120 -6.94 -20.79 -5.09
N GLU A 121 -7.97 -21.65 -5.09
CA GLU A 121 -9.02 -21.65 -6.10
C GLU A 121 -10.27 -20.92 -5.59
N PHE A 122 -10.83 -20.06 -6.44
CA PHE A 122 -12.05 -19.29 -6.19
C PHE A 122 -13.10 -19.57 -7.25
N LYS A 123 -14.37 -19.57 -6.85
CA LYS A 123 -15.52 -19.83 -7.74
C LYS A 123 -16.01 -18.59 -8.49
N ASP A 124 -15.68 -17.40 -8.01
CA ASP A 124 -16.16 -16.13 -8.57
C ASP A 124 -14.99 -15.17 -8.84
N VAL A 125 -15.00 -14.54 -10.02
CA VAL A 125 -13.92 -13.65 -10.50
C VAL A 125 -13.96 -12.28 -9.81
N THR A 126 -15.06 -11.94 -9.14
CA THR A 126 -15.41 -10.55 -8.80
C THR A 126 -14.94 -10.08 -7.43
N THR A 127 -14.50 -10.96 -6.53
CA THR A 127 -14.20 -10.62 -5.12
C THR A 127 -12.84 -11.14 -4.64
N ILE A 128 -11.78 -10.96 -5.42
CA ILE A 128 -10.43 -11.04 -4.84
C ILE A 128 -10.01 -9.66 -4.39
N SER A 129 -10.52 -9.34 -3.21
CA SER A 129 -10.01 -8.30 -2.35
C SER A 129 -8.49 -8.50 -2.21
N SER A 130 -7.76 -7.40 -2.13
CA SER A 130 -6.33 -7.25 -1.86
C SER A 130 -5.85 -7.86 -0.51
N GLU A 131 -6.48 -8.95 -0.06
CA GLU A 131 -6.33 -9.60 1.24
C GLU A 131 -5.42 -10.84 1.19
N ILE A 132 -5.27 -11.47 0.02
CA ILE A 132 -4.42 -12.64 -0.15
C ILE A 132 -2.98 -12.17 -0.37
N PRO A 133 -2.03 -12.50 0.53
CA PRO A 133 -0.64 -12.16 0.31
C PRO A 133 -0.05 -13.00 -0.83
N GLU A 134 0.84 -12.40 -1.62
CA GLU A 134 1.58 -13.11 -2.69
C GLU A 134 2.49 -14.22 -2.15
N VAL A 135 2.82 -14.16 -0.85
CA VAL A 135 3.72 -15.09 -0.17
C VAL A 135 3.20 -15.41 1.23
N ILE A 136 3.13 -16.71 1.56
CA ILE A 136 2.85 -17.19 2.93
C ILE A 136 3.99 -18.08 3.38
N CYS A 137 4.62 -17.72 4.51
CA CYS A 137 5.76 -18.46 5.10
C CYS A 137 6.93 -18.71 4.12
N GLY A 138 7.11 -17.85 3.12
CA GLY A 138 8.12 -17.97 2.07
C GLY A 138 7.69 -18.79 0.84
N PHE A 139 6.51 -19.41 0.87
CA PHE A 139 5.93 -20.08 -0.30
C PHE A 139 5.13 -19.08 -1.12
N LYS A 140 5.33 -19.12 -2.44
CA LYS A 140 4.56 -18.32 -3.38
C LYS A 140 3.11 -18.78 -3.41
N ILE A 141 2.19 -17.82 -3.52
CA ILE A 141 0.77 -18.06 -3.72
C ILE A 141 0.39 -17.70 -5.15
N SER A 142 -0.33 -18.62 -5.78
CA SER A 142 -1.04 -18.40 -7.03
C SER A 142 -2.54 -18.49 -6.78
N VAL A 143 -3.28 -17.60 -7.43
CA VAL A 143 -4.74 -17.57 -7.31
C VAL A 143 -5.35 -17.97 -8.64
N ILE A 144 -6.29 -18.92 -8.58
CA ILE A 144 -6.93 -19.53 -9.76
C ILE A 144 -8.43 -19.32 -9.65
N PHE A 145 -9.03 -18.92 -10.76
CA PHE A 145 -10.48 -18.78 -10.89
C PHE A 145 -11.02 -19.91 -11.75
N LYS A 146 -12.14 -20.50 -11.34
CA LYS A 146 -12.86 -21.52 -12.12
C LYS A 146 -14.34 -21.25 -12.17
#